data_AF-A0A7V7WSG8-F1
#
_entry.id   AF-A0A7V7WSG8-F1
#
_cell.length_a   1.000
_cell.length_b   1.000
_cell.length_c   1.000
_cell.angle_alpha   90.00
_cell.angle_beta   90.00
_cell.angle_gamma   90.00
#
_symmetry.space_group_name_H-M   'P 1'
#
loop_
_entity.id
_entity.type
_entity.pdbx_description
1 polymer ?
#
loop_
_entity_poly.entity_id
_entity_poly.type
_entity_poly.pdbx_seq_one_letter_code
_entity_poly.pdbx_strand_id
1 'polypeptide(L)' 'MQVPENGSCPVGTVPVYRVYNNRYMVNDSNHRFTTSLQIYNEMVASGWKGEGTVMCAINTN' A
#
# COMPACT_ATOMS: atom_id res chain seq x y z
N MET A 1 -2.14 11.93 -8.42
CA MET A 1 -1.70 10.59 -7.97
C MET A 1 -0.56 10.19 -8.89
N GLN A 2 0.65 10.01 -8.37
CA GLN A 2 1.84 9.75 -9.17
C GLN A 2 2.22 8.27 -9.08
N VAL A 3 2.77 7.71 -10.16
CA VAL A 3 3.28 6.33 -10.17
C VAL A 3 4.69 6.36 -9.55
N PRO A 4 5.03 5.43 -8.64
CA PRO A 4 6.38 5.36 -8.08
C PRO A 4 7.39 5.05 -9.19
N GLU A 5 8.47 5.84 -9.27
CA GLU A 5 9.60 5.51 -10.14
C GLU A 5 10.62 4.72 -9.31
N ASN A 6 10.96 3.50 -9.75
CA ASN A 6 11.96 2.66 -9.10
C ASN A 6 11.69 2.37 -7.60
N GLY A 7 10.41 2.31 -7.20
CA GLY A 7 9.99 2.11 -5.81
C GLY A 7 10.08 3.35 -4.91
N SER A 8 10.47 4.50 -5.48
CA SER A 8 10.56 5.78 -4.78
C SER A 8 9.47 6.75 -5.25
N CYS A 9 9.00 7.56 -4.32
CA CYS A 9 8.02 8.60 -4.60
C CYS A 9 8.72 9.95 -4.85
N PRO A 10 8.24 10.75 -5.82
CA PRO A 10 8.79 12.08 -6.07
C PRO A 10 8.77 12.98 -4.83
N VAL A 11 9.71 13.92 -4.75
CA VAL A 11 9.80 14.89 -3.65
C VAL A 11 8.46 15.62 -3.48
N GLY A 12 7.97 15.68 -2.23
CA GLY A 12 6.65 16.25 -1.91
C GLY A 12 5.49 15.25 -1.96
N THR A 13 5.75 13.98 -2.22
CA THR A 13 4.74 12.91 -2.17
C THR A 13 5.13 11.82 -1.17
N VAL A 14 4.12 11.14 -0.63
CA VAL A 14 4.29 10.02 0.30
C VAL A 14 3.95 8.70 -0.39
N PRO A 15 4.71 7.61 -0.13
CA PRO A 15 4.39 6.29 -0.66
C PRO A 15 3.09 5.78 -0.05
N VAL A 16 2.22 5.25 -0.90
CA VAL A 16 1.02 4.52 -0.49
C VAL A 16 1.25 3.05 -0.79
N TYR A 17 1.29 2.27 0.27
CA TYR A 17 1.40 0.83 0.24
C TYR A 17 0.02 0.19 0.12
N ARG A 18 -0.07 -0.89 -0.66
CA ARG A 18 -1.28 -1.71 -0.77
C ARG A 18 -1.05 -3.10 -0.18
N VAL A 19 -2.02 -3.56 0.59
CA VAL A 19 -2.11 -4.95 1.02
C VAL A 19 -3.42 -5.55 0.55
N TYR A 20 -3.40 -6.84 0.26
CA TYR A 20 -4.54 -7.62 -0.17
C TYR A 20 -4.84 -8.75 0.81
N ASN A 21 -6.09 -8.91 1.22
CA ASN A 21 -6.45 -9.92 2.21
C ASN A 21 -6.44 -11.36 1.67
N ASN A 22 -6.25 -11.57 0.37
CA ASN A 22 -6.21 -12.90 -0.27
C ASN A 22 -7.46 -13.77 -0.05
N ARG A 23 -8.63 -13.14 0.13
CA ARG A 23 -9.90 -13.85 0.39
C ARG A 23 -10.81 -13.93 -0.85
N TYR A 24 -10.25 -13.97 -2.06
CA TYR A 24 -11.04 -14.12 -3.29
C TYR A 24 -11.90 -15.38 -3.30
N MET A 25 -11.44 -16.47 -2.69
CA MET A 25 -12.15 -17.76 -2.68
C MET A 25 -13.47 -17.70 -1.90
N VAL A 26 -13.65 -16.70 -1.03
CA VAL A 26 -14.89 -16.48 -0.27
C VAL A 26 -15.61 -15.20 -0.71
N ASN A 27 -15.30 -14.69 -1.91
CA ASN A 27 -15.82 -13.42 -2.45
C ASN A 27 -15.57 -12.18 -1.57
N ASP A 28 -14.62 -12.23 -0.63
CA ASP A 28 -14.29 -11.11 0.26
C ASP A 28 -12.94 -10.48 -0.15
N SER A 29 -12.79 -10.04 -1.39
CA SER A 29 -11.54 -9.42 -1.83
C SER A 29 -11.41 -7.98 -1.32
N ASN A 30 -10.62 -7.76 -0.27
CA ASN A 30 -10.35 -6.42 0.27
C ASN A 30 -8.91 -5.98 0.02
N HIS A 31 -8.77 -4.79 -0.56
CA HIS A 31 -7.50 -4.09 -0.67
C HIS A 31 -7.48 -2.95 0.33
N ARG A 32 -6.45 -2.90 1.17
CA ARG A 32 -6.22 -1.78 2.08
C ARG A 32 -5.01 -0.99 1.62
N PHE A 33 -5.14 0.32 1.74
CA PHE A 33 -4.10 1.27 1.40
C PHE A 33 -3.65 1.96 2.67
N THR A 34 -2.34 2.10 2.84
CA THR A 34 -1.73 2.80 3.98
C THR A 34 -0.51 3.57 3.53
N THR A 35 -0.27 4.74 4.09
CA THR A 35 0.98 5.49 3.90
C THR A 35 2.05 5.12 4.94
N SER A 36 1.67 4.36 5.99
CA SER A 36 2.59 3.91 7.03
C SER A 36 3.19 2.54 6.68
N LEU A 37 4.51 2.50 6.54
CA LEU A 37 5.26 1.26 6.34
C LEU A 37 5.12 0.31 7.54
N GLN A 38 4.95 0.84 8.74
CA GLN A 38 4.75 0.03 9.94
C GLN A 38 3.44 -0.75 9.87
N ILE A 39 2.32 -0.06 9.57
CA ILE A 39 1.00 -0.70 9.43
C ILE A 39 1.03 -1.70 8.26
N TYR A 40 1.72 -1.36 7.16
CA TYR A 40 1.91 -2.29 6.04
C TYR A 40 2.60 -3.58 6.52
N ASN A 41 3.72 -3.48 7.22
CA ASN A 41 4.46 -4.64 7.73
C ASN A 41 3.64 -5.44 8.75
N GLU A 42 2.87 -4.78 9.62
CA GLU A 42 1.97 -5.44 10.58
C GLU A 42 0.86 -6.22 9.87
N MET A 43 0.26 -5.66 8.81
CA MET A 43 -0.76 -6.35 8.03
C MET A 43 -0.17 -7.54 7.25
N VAL A 44 1.01 -7.37 6.68
CA VAL A 44 1.74 -8.46 6.01
C VAL A 44 2.09 -9.58 7.00
N ALA A 45 2.58 -9.24 8.19
CA ALA A 45 2.84 -10.18 9.26
C ALA A 45 1.56 -10.88 9.76
N SER A 46 0.41 -10.20 9.68
CA SER A 46 -0.91 -10.77 9.99
C SER A 46 -1.47 -11.68 8.89
N GLY A 47 -0.71 -11.93 7.83
CA GLY A 47 -1.08 -12.85 6.74
C GLY A 47 -1.74 -12.18 5.53
N TRP A 48 -1.78 -10.84 5.46
CA TRP A 48 -2.19 -10.15 4.25
C TRP A 48 -1.06 -10.19 3.21
N LYS A 49 -1.41 -10.25 1.94
CA LYS A 49 -0.46 -10.21 0.84
C LYS A 49 0.01 -8.77 0.62
N GLY A 50 1.28 -8.50 0.88
CA GLY A 50 1.90 -7.21 0.63
C GLY A 50 2.17 -7.01 -0.87
N GLU A 51 1.61 -5.95 -1.45
CA GLU A 51 1.84 -5.59 -2.85
C GLU A 51 2.88 -4.47 -3.01
N GLY A 52 3.35 -3.89 -1.90
CA GLY A 52 4.31 -2.80 -1.88
C GLY A 52 3.69 -1.45 -2.25
N THR A 53 4.54 -0.52 -2.70
CA THR A 53 4.15 0.84 -3.07
C THR A 53 3.47 0.83 -4.43
N VAL A 54 2.18 1.18 -4.47
CA VAL A 54 1.39 1.16 -5.72
C VAL A 54 1.09 2.55 -6.26
N MET A 55 1.21 3.57 -5.41
CA MET A 55 0.97 4.96 -5.78
C MET A 55 1.70 5.90 -4.82
N CYS A 56 1.90 7.13 -5.27
CA CYS A 56 2.39 8.23 -4.46
C CYS A 56 1.27 9.27 -4.30
N ALA A 57 0.95 9.60 -3.05
CA ALA A 57 -0.04 10.60 -2.69
C ALA A 57 0.64 11.94 -2.38
N ILE A 58 0.03 13.04 -2.79
CA ILE A 58 0.54 14.38 -2.46
C ILE A 58 0.25 14.61 -0.98
N ASN A 59 1.27 14.94 -0.19
CA ASN A 59 1.08 15.32 1.20
C ASN A 59 0.76 16.81 1.25
N THR A 60 -0.49 17.17 0.98
CA THR A 60 -0.98 18.53 1.23
C THR A 60 -1.22 18.67 2.73
N ASN A 61 -0.35 19.43 3.40
CA ASN A 61 -0.56 19.89 4.78
C ASN A 61 -1.71 20.90 4.80
#